data_AF-A0A918IWS7-F1
#
_entry.id   AF-A0A918IWS7-F1
#
_cell.length_a   1.000
_cell.length_b   1.000
_cell.length_c   1.000
_cell.angle_alpha   90.00
_cell.angle_beta   90.00
_cell.angle_gamma   90.00
#
_symmetry.space_group_name_H-M   'P 1'
#
loop_
_entity.id
_entity.type
_entity.pdbx_description
1 polymer ?
#
loop_
_entity_poly.entity_id
_entity_poly.type
_entity_poly.pdbx_seq_one_letter_code
_entity_poly.pdbx_strand_id
1 'polypeptide(L)'
;MTVTTPQPTTATTSQPRATIPASSPSLRVPRPGTTQTPAAETTPETAAGTAAGTAVEDAGWRELTDAVREVGLYPTGEQAERVTRTVLTALGGHVTGEERVALAQALPREAGRVIASQIPAAQALTAREFVESVAARIEGSTPATARWDVSSVLTVLADRIGEPLTARVLSQLPPGYALLFGRAELSPTA
;
A
#
# COMPACT_ATOMS: atom_id res chain seq x y z
N MET A 1 -55.81 -4.10 -2.34
CA MET A 1 -56.20 -5.37 -1.70
C MET A 1 -55.60 -6.46 -2.58
N THR A 2 -54.51 -7.14 -2.23
CA THR A 2 -54.25 -7.95 -1.04
C THR A 2 -52.78 -7.89 -0.65
N VAL A 3 -52.54 -7.76 0.65
CA VAL A 3 -51.25 -7.88 1.32
C VAL A 3 -51.10 -9.34 1.77
N THR A 4 -49.96 -9.97 1.53
CA THR A 4 -49.62 -11.30 2.07
C THR A 4 -48.36 -11.17 2.93
N THR A 5 -48.65 -11.12 4.23
CA THR A 5 -48.01 -11.62 5.46
C THR A 5 -46.48 -11.90 5.56
N PRO A 6 -45.86 -11.61 6.73
CA PRO A 6 -44.41 -11.63 6.99
C PRO A 6 -43.86 -12.85 7.79
N GLN A 7 -42.52 -12.81 8.00
CA GLN A 7 -41.65 -13.41 9.04
C GLN A 7 -40.62 -14.45 8.57
N PRO A 8 -39.37 -14.33 9.07
CA PRO A 8 -38.83 -15.40 9.91
C PRO A 8 -38.57 -14.96 11.36
N THR A 9 -39.05 -15.80 12.27
CA THR A 9 -38.95 -15.74 13.73
C THR A 9 -37.63 -16.38 14.19
N THR A 10 -36.93 -15.70 15.11
CA THR A 10 -36.13 -16.20 16.26
C THR A 10 -35.15 -17.37 16.12
N ALA A 11 -33.88 -17.10 16.47
CA ALA A 11 -33.09 -17.82 17.49
C ALA A 11 -31.85 -16.96 17.84
N THR A 12 -31.75 -16.31 19.00
CA THR A 12 -31.37 -16.82 20.33
C THR A 12 -29.96 -17.43 20.38
N THR A 13 -29.06 -16.64 20.97
CA THR A 13 -28.07 -17.02 22.01
C THR A 13 -27.06 -18.14 21.71
N SER A 14 -25.77 -17.77 21.69
CA SER A 14 -24.75 -18.37 22.56
C SER A 14 -23.40 -17.66 22.45
N GLN A 15 -23.11 -16.79 23.42
CA GLN A 15 -21.74 -16.62 23.92
C GLN A 15 -21.53 -17.65 25.04
N PRO A 16 -20.35 -18.29 25.10
CA PRO A 16 -19.75 -18.55 26.39
C PRO A 16 -18.35 -17.94 26.50
N ARG A 17 -18.23 -17.11 27.53
CA ARG A 17 -17.01 -16.59 28.16
C ARG A 17 -16.11 -17.74 28.62
N ALA A 18 -14.85 -17.77 28.18
CA ALA A 18 -13.76 -18.50 28.82
C ALA A 18 -12.63 -17.48 29.06
N THR A 19 -12.52 -16.95 30.29
CA THR A 19 -11.52 -17.40 31.28
C THR A 19 -10.10 -17.28 30.73
N ILE A 20 -9.53 -16.10 30.92
CA ILE A 20 -8.07 -15.89 30.87
C ILE A 20 -7.59 -16.04 32.31
N PRO A 21 -6.88 -17.13 32.68
CA PRO A 21 -6.13 -17.16 33.92
C PRO A 21 -4.84 -16.35 33.75
N ALA A 22 -4.58 -15.50 34.75
CA ALA A 22 -3.32 -14.80 34.95
C ALA A 22 -2.15 -15.81 35.04
N SER A 23 -1.09 -15.56 34.29
CA SER A 23 0.23 -16.18 34.52
C SER A 23 1.26 -15.08 34.70
N SER A 24 1.83 -15.11 35.89
CA SER A 24 2.68 -14.13 36.55
C SER A 24 4.00 -13.81 35.83
N PRO A 25 4.61 -12.65 36.16
CA PRO A 25 5.93 -12.25 35.67
C PRO A 25 7.03 -13.00 36.43
N SER A 26 7.84 -13.80 35.72
CA SER A 26 9.10 -14.31 36.27
C SER A 26 10.18 -13.24 36.14
N LEU A 27 10.39 -12.50 37.23
CA LEU A 27 11.62 -11.75 37.49
C LEU A 27 12.81 -12.70 37.38
N ARG A 28 13.69 -12.51 36.39
CA ARG A 28 15.03 -13.09 36.41
C ARG A 28 16.03 -12.00 36.80
N VAL A 29 16.58 -12.17 37.99
CA VAL A 29 17.63 -11.35 38.60
C VAL A 29 18.93 -11.43 37.80
N PRO A 30 19.73 -10.35 37.70
CA PRO A 30 21.01 -10.34 36.98
C PRO A 30 22.13 -10.97 37.80
N ARG A 31 23.09 -11.62 37.13
CA ARG A 31 24.37 -12.00 37.72
C ARG A 31 25.47 -11.08 37.17
N PRO A 32 26.30 -10.45 38.04
CA PRO A 32 27.46 -9.69 37.60
C PRO A 32 28.65 -10.62 37.38
N GLY A 33 29.30 -10.48 36.24
CA GLY A 33 30.64 -11.01 35.98
C GLY A 33 31.50 -9.90 35.39
N THR A 34 32.30 -9.24 36.23
CA THR A 34 33.56 -8.59 35.87
C THR A 34 34.53 -9.71 35.44
N THR A 35 35.41 -9.62 34.43
CA THR A 35 36.30 -8.54 33.99
C THR A 35 36.98 -9.00 32.69
N GLN A 36 37.10 -8.16 31.65
CA GLN A 36 38.39 -7.87 30.99
C GLN A 36 38.27 -6.87 29.81
N THR A 37 39.03 -5.79 29.96
CA THR A 37 39.48 -4.71 29.07
C THR A 37 40.57 -5.23 28.10
N PRO A 38 41.14 -4.44 27.16
CA PRO A 38 40.63 -3.77 25.95
C PRO A 38 41.28 -4.36 24.66
N ALA A 39 41.16 -3.65 23.53
CA ALA A 39 41.88 -3.81 22.25
C ALA A 39 41.17 -4.59 21.13
N ALA A 40 40.22 -3.92 20.49
CA ALA A 40 40.33 -3.60 19.07
C ALA A 40 39.23 -2.57 18.78
N GLU A 41 39.63 -1.31 18.70
CA GLU A 41 38.82 -0.25 18.13
C GLU A 41 38.69 -0.55 16.63
N THR A 42 37.82 -1.50 16.29
CA THR A 42 37.30 -1.67 14.94
C THR A 42 36.09 -0.77 14.87
N THR A 43 36.33 0.50 14.58
CA THR A 43 35.31 1.45 14.12
C THR A 43 34.43 0.76 13.08
N PRO A 44 33.14 0.47 13.37
CA PRO A 44 32.17 0.17 12.34
C PRO A 44 31.37 1.44 12.06
N GLU A 45 32.04 2.58 11.86
CA GLU A 45 31.33 3.85 11.56
C GLU A 45 30.75 3.86 10.13
N THR A 46 31.13 2.89 9.29
CA THR A 46 30.56 2.71 7.94
C THR A 46 29.24 1.91 7.93
N ALA A 47 28.83 1.24 9.02
CA ALA A 47 27.61 0.43 9.04
C ALA A 47 26.35 1.20 9.50
N ALA A 48 26.52 2.32 10.22
CA ALA A 48 25.39 3.10 10.77
C ALA A 48 24.58 3.83 9.69
N GLY A 49 25.21 4.21 8.58
CA GLY A 49 24.54 4.90 7.46
C GLY A 49 23.49 4.02 6.76
N THR A 50 23.72 2.71 6.66
CA THR A 50 22.77 1.77 6.05
C THR A 50 21.57 1.51 6.96
N ALA A 51 21.79 1.31 8.26
CA ALA A 51 20.71 1.02 9.20
C ALA A 51 19.72 2.20 9.38
N ALA A 52 20.23 3.44 9.43
CA ALA A 52 19.39 4.63 9.46
C ALA A 52 18.62 4.83 8.14
N GLY A 53 19.26 4.54 7.00
CA GLY A 53 18.61 4.55 5.70
C GLY A 53 17.43 3.57 5.63
N THR A 54 17.63 2.33 6.07
CA THR A 54 16.56 1.32 6.08
C THR A 54 15.39 1.72 6.98
N ALA A 55 15.65 2.24 8.19
CA ALA A 55 14.58 2.66 9.10
C ALA A 55 13.73 3.83 8.56
N VAL A 56 14.37 4.79 7.86
CA VAL A 56 13.66 5.90 7.20
C VAL A 56 12.89 5.40 5.96
N GLU A 57 13.43 4.43 5.23
CA GLU A 57 12.76 3.76 4.12
C GLU A 57 11.48 3.03 4.58
N ASP A 58 11.60 2.23 5.65
CA ASP A 58 10.48 1.55 6.30
C ASP A 58 9.41 2.55 6.78
N ALA A 59 9.83 3.70 7.34
CA ALA A 59 8.90 4.73 7.80
C ALA A 59 8.13 5.37 6.63
N GLY A 60 8.80 5.71 5.52
CA GLY A 60 8.16 6.30 4.35
C GLY A 60 7.20 5.35 3.64
N TRP A 61 7.52 4.04 3.60
CA TRP A 61 6.63 2.99 3.10
C TRP A 61 5.41 2.81 4.00
N ARG A 62 5.60 2.75 5.32
CA ARG A 62 4.49 2.65 6.29
C ARG A 62 3.57 3.85 6.23
N GLU A 63 4.10 5.07 6.11
CA GLU A 63 3.28 6.27 5.94
C GLU A 63 2.45 6.22 4.64
N LEU A 64 3.03 5.67 3.55
CA LEU A 64 2.27 5.46 2.31
C LEU A 64 1.10 4.51 2.54
N THR A 65 1.38 3.35 3.12
CA THR A 65 0.38 2.28 3.27
C THR A 65 -0.65 2.62 4.33
N ASP A 66 -0.30 3.42 5.34
CA ASP A 66 -1.24 3.95 6.32
C ASP A 66 -2.18 4.99 5.68
N ALA A 67 -1.66 5.92 4.87
CA ALA A 67 -2.51 6.83 4.11
C ALA A 67 -3.46 6.08 3.16
N VAL A 68 -2.99 5.02 2.49
CA VAL A 68 -3.85 4.13 1.68
C VAL A 68 -4.88 3.39 2.54
N ARG A 69 -4.50 2.96 3.75
CA ARG A 69 -5.40 2.31 4.70
C ARG A 69 -6.55 3.25 5.09
N GLU A 70 -6.25 4.50 5.40
CA GLU A 70 -7.24 5.50 5.79
C GLU A 70 -8.17 5.88 4.63
N VAL A 71 -7.63 6.08 3.41
CA VAL A 71 -8.44 6.41 2.23
C VAL A 71 -9.26 5.22 1.72
N GLY A 72 -8.66 4.03 1.67
CA GLY A 72 -9.30 2.80 1.18
C GLY A 72 -10.17 2.10 2.22
N LEU A 73 -10.19 2.61 3.46
CA LEU A 73 -10.89 2.03 4.62
C LEU A 73 -10.54 0.55 4.84
N TYR A 74 -9.25 0.21 4.71
CA TYR A 74 -8.80 -1.17 4.88
C TYR A 74 -8.77 -1.57 6.36
N PRO A 75 -9.17 -2.82 6.68
CA PRO A 75 -9.23 -3.28 8.07
C PRO A 75 -7.84 -3.46 8.70
N THR A 76 -6.80 -3.70 7.89
CA THR A 76 -5.43 -3.93 8.36
C THR A 76 -4.40 -3.23 7.47
N GLY A 77 -3.27 -2.84 8.06
CA GLY A 77 -2.14 -2.27 7.31
C GLY A 77 -1.52 -3.25 6.32
N GLU A 78 -1.49 -4.55 6.65
CA GLU A 78 -0.99 -5.60 5.75
C GLU A 78 -1.83 -5.71 4.46
N GLN A 79 -3.16 -5.54 4.57
CA GLN A 79 -4.05 -5.55 3.42
C GLN A 79 -3.78 -4.33 2.53
N ALA A 80 -3.67 -3.14 3.13
CA ALA A 80 -3.35 -1.91 2.41
C ALA A 80 -1.96 -2.00 1.74
N GLU A 81 -0.96 -2.56 2.42
CA GLU A 81 0.37 -2.80 1.87
C GLU A 81 0.32 -3.73 0.66
N ARG A 82 -0.36 -4.87 0.77
CA ARG A 82 -0.47 -5.85 -0.33
C ARG A 82 -1.10 -5.21 -1.55
N VAL A 83 -2.21 -4.49 -1.37
CA VAL A 83 -2.89 -3.78 -2.46
C VAL A 83 -1.98 -2.71 -3.06
N THR A 84 -1.34 -1.89 -2.22
CA THR A 84 -0.41 -0.84 -2.66
C THR A 84 0.71 -1.43 -3.52
N ARG A 85 1.35 -2.51 -3.06
CA ARG A 85 2.42 -3.18 -3.82
C ARG A 85 1.90 -3.72 -5.16
N THR A 86 0.72 -4.33 -5.18
CA THR A 86 0.10 -4.82 -6.43
C THR A 86 -0.17 -3.70 -7.42
N VAL A 87 -0.73 -2.57 -6.96
CA VAL A 87 -1.05 -1.42 -7.81
C VAL A 87 0.23 -0.75 -8.32
N LEU A 88 1.24 -0.55 -7.48
CA LEU A 88 2.54 0.00 -7.89
C LEU A 88 3.27 -0.90 -8.90
N THR A 89 3.18 -2.22 -8.71
CA THR A 89 3.73 -3.21 -9.65
C THR A 89 3.01 -3.11 -11.00
N ALA A 90 1.68 -2.99 -11.00
CA ALA A 90 0.95 -2.78 -12.24
C ALA A 90 1.31 -1.44 -12.88
N LEU A 91 1.35 -0.35 -12.11
CA LEU A 91 1.64 1.00 -12.60
C LEU A 91 3.04 1.13 -13.20
N GLY A 92 4.05 0.49 -12.60
CA GLY A 92 5.42 0.53 -13.08
C GLY A 92 5.65 -0.10 -14.46
N GLY A 93 4.74 -0.96 -14.91
CA GLY A 93 4.72 -1.46 -16.29
C GLY A 93 4.14 -0.48 -17.30
N HIS A 94 3.33 0.49 -16.86
CA HIS A 94 2.61 1.42 -17.74
C HIS A 94 3.31 2.77 -17.87
N VAL A 95 3.97 3.23 -16.81
CA VAL A 95 4.72 4.48 -16.84
C VAL A 95 6.16 4.21 -17.27
N THR A 96 6.59 4.87 -18.35
CA THR A 96 7.92 4.68 -18.94
C THR A 96 8.66 6.01 -19.03
N GLY A 97 9.93 5.99 -19.45
CA GLY A 97 10.72 7.20 -19.68
C GLY A 97 10.99 8.04 -18.43
N GLU A 98 10.91 9.36 -18.59
CA GLU A 98 11.24 10.35 -17.55
C GLU A 98 10.19 10.37 -16.43
N GLU A 99 8.91 10.14 -16.75
CA GLU A 99 7.83 10.08 -15.76
C GLU A 99 8.05 8.96 -14.75
N ARG A 100 8.59 7.82 -15.19
CA ARG A 100 8.92 6.70 -14.30
C ARG A 100 10.02 7.07 -13.31
N VAL A 101 11.05 7.78 -13.79
CA VAL A 101 12.14 8.26 -12.95
C VAL A 101 11.61 9.28 -11.95
N ALA A 102 10.79 10.22 -12.40
CA ALA A 102 10.17 11.21 -11.54
C ALA A 102 9.26 10.57 -10.47
N LEU A 103 8.45 9.57 -10.82
CA LEU A 103 7.65 8.80 -9.87
C LEU A 103 8.53 8.10 -8.83
N ALA A 104 9.62 7.46 -9.27
CA ALA A 104 10.52 6.75 -8.37
C ALA A 104 11.27 7.69 -7.40
N GLN A 105 11.47 8.95 -7.79
CA GLN A 105 12.09 9.99 -6.95
C GLN A 105 11.09 10.68 -6.01
N ALA A 106 9.84 10.82 -6.44
CA ALA A 106 8.78 11.46 -5.64
C ALA A 106 8.20 10.53 -4.56
N LEU A 107 8.35 9.22 -4.72
CA LEU A 107 7.85 8.21 -3.80
C LEU A 107 8.93 7.73 -2.82
N PRO A 108 8.53 7.15 -1.67
CA PRO A 108 9.47 6.47 -0.78
C PRO A 108 10.32 5.46 -1.56
N ARG A 109 11.57 5.30 -1.14
CA ARG A 109 12.55 4.49 -1.89
C ARG A 109 12.03 3.08 -2.17
N GLU A 110 11.29 2.45 -1.24
CA GLU A 110 10.70 1.13 -1.47
C GLU A 110 9.65 1.14 -2.60
N ALA A 111 8.70 2.08 -2.57
CA ALA A 111 7.71 2.25 -3.64
C ALA A 111 8.38 2.57 -4.98
N GLY A 112 9.41 3.43 -4.97
CA GLY A 112 10.23 3.73 -6.14
C GLY A 112 10.94 2.50 -6.69
N ARG A 113 11.49 1.61 -5.84
CA ARG A 113 12.08 0.33 -6.26
C ARG A 113 11.04 -0.62 -6.85
N VAL A 114 9.83 -0.68 -6.30
CA VAL A 114 8.75 -1.51 -6.86
C VAL A 114 8.42 -1.07 -8.28
N ILE A 115 8.27 0.24 -8.53
CA ILE A 115 8.07 0.79 -9.88
C ILE A 115 9.30 0.54 -10.77
N ALA A 116 10.50 0.80 -10.23
CA ALA A 116 11.76 0.74 -10.96
C ALA A 116 12.21 -0.69 -11.34
N SER A 117 11.65 -1.71 -10.69
CA SER A 117 11.91 -3.12 -11.00
C SER A 117 10.96 -3.68 -12.07
N GLN A 118 9.90 -2.96 -12.43
CA GLN A 118 8.94 -3.44 -13.44
C GLN A 118 9.50 -3.31 -14.84
N ILE A 119 9.21 -4.34 -15.64
CA ILE A 119 9.49 -4.35 -17.07
C ILE A 119 8.45 -3.47 -17.77
N PRO A 120 8.86 -2.46 -18.55
CA PRO A 120 7.94 -1.66 -19.36
C PRO A 120 7.07 -2.55 -20.24
N ALA A 121 5.76 -2.40 -20.15
CA ALA A 121 4.84 -3.07 -21.06
C ALA A 121 5.00 -2.47 -22.46
N ALA A 122 4.94 -3.33 -23.49
CA ALA A 122 5.02 -2.89 -24.88
C ALA A 122 3.82 -2.00 -25.29
N GLN A 123 2.71 -2.10 -24.56
CA GLN A 123 1.51 -1.29 -24.74
C GLN A 123 0.92 -0.94 -23.37
N ALA A 124 0.54 0.33 -23.19
CA ALA A 124 -0.18 0.75 -22.00
C ALA A 124 -1.62 0.20 -22.03
N LEU A 125 -2.03 -0.52 -20.98
CA LEU A 125 -3.40 -1.01 -20.83
C LEU A 125 -4.38 0.15 -20.62
N THR A 126 -5.62 -0.03 -21.03
CA THR A 126 -6.71 0.90 -20.70
C THR A 126 -7.02 0.86 -19.19
N ALA A 127 -7.69 1.90 -18.67
CA ALA A 127 -8.08 1.96 -17.25
C ALA A 127 -8.89 0.73 -16.80
N ARG A 128 -9.74 0.18 -17.67
CA ARG A 128 -10.51 -1.06 -17.41
C ARG A 128 -9.59 -2.28 -17.33
N GLU A 129 -8.72 -2.46 -18.30
CA GLU A 129 -7.77 -3.60 -18.34
C GLU A 129 -6.79 -3.54 -17.18
N PHE A 130 -6.41 -2.35 -16.73
CA PHE A 130 -5.60 -2.17 -15.53
C PHE A 130 -6.31 -2.68 -14.28
N VAL A 131 -7.57 -2.30 -14.09
CA VAL A 131 -8.39 -2.79 -12.97
C VAL A 131 -8.57 -4.30 -13.05
N GLU A 132 -8.82 -4.86 -14.24
CA GLU A 132 -8.92 -6.31 -14.46
C GLU A 132 -7.59 -7.02 -14.15
N SER A 133 -6.46 -6.44 -14.53
CA SER A 133 -5.11 -6.94 -14.23
C SER A 133 -4.80 -6.92 -12.73
N VAL A 134 -5.29 -5.91 -12.00
CA VAL A 134 -5.15 -5.85 -10.53
C VAL A 134 -6.08 -6.86 -9.86
N ALA A 135 -7.34 -6.97 -10.31
CA ALA A 135 -8.30 -7.95 -9.81
C ALA A 135 -7.75 -9.38 -9.95
N ALA A 136 -7.14 -9.72 -11.10
CA ALA A 136 -6.55 -11.02 -11.36
C ALA A 136 -5.36 -11.37 -10.44
N ARG A 137 -4.69 -10.36 -9.84
CA ARG A 137 -3.57 -10.56 -8.91
C ARG A 137 -4.00 -10.67 -7.46
N ILE A 138 -5.23 -10.27 -7.14
CA ILE A 138 -5.77 -10.31 -5.77
C ILE A 138 -6.75 -11.46 -5.69
N GLU A 139 -6.41 -12.48 -4.91
CA GLU A 139 -7.26 -13.66 -4.73
C GLU A 139 -8.66 -13.27 -4.21
N GLY A 140 -9.70 -13.72 -4.92
CA GLY A 140 -11.10 -13.42 -4.58
C GLY A 140 -11.55 -11.98 -4.87
N SER A 141 -10.72 -11.13 -5.48
CA SER A 141 -11.11 -9.76 -5.80
C SER A 141 -12.01 -9.71 -7.04
N THR A 142 -13.06 -8.89 -6.95
CA THR A 142 -13.93 -8.60 -8.09
C THR A 142 -13.45 -7.34 -8.81
N PRO A 143 -13.79 -7.12 -10.09
CA PRO A 143 -13.46 -5.87 -10.79
C PRO A 143 -13.97 -4.61 -10.06
N ALA A 144 -15.09 -4.72 -9.34
CA ALA A 144 -15.63 -3.62 -8.54
C ALA A 144 -14.75 -3.31 -7.33
N THR A 145 -14.32 -4.34 -6.60
CA THR A 145 -13.39 -4.20 -5.46
C THR A 145 -12.04 -3.69 -5.92
N ALA A 146 -11.47 -4.27 -6.98
CA ALA A 146 -10.20 -3.84 -7.54
C ALA A 146 -10.25 -2.39 -8.05
N ARG A 147 -11.39 -1.92 -8.58
CA ARG A 147 -11.55 -0.52 -8.97
C ARG A 147 -11.46 0.41 -7.76
N TRP A 148 -12.13 0.05 -6.66
CA TRP A 148 -12.06 0.79 -5.40
C TRP A 148 -10.63 0.80 -4.85
N ASP A 149 -9.97 -0.35 -4.88
CA ASP A 149 -8.61 -0.53 -4.40
C ASP A 149 -7.61 0.34 -5.17
N VAL A 150 -7.69 0.27 -6.50
CA VAL A 150 -6.89 1.09 -7.40
C VAL A 150 -7.16 2.57 -7.17
N SER A 151 -8.43 2.96 -7.04
CA SER A 151 -8.79 4.36 -6.86
C SER A 151 -8.22 4.93 -5.56
N SER A 152 -8.27 4.14 -4.49
CA SER A 152 -7.77 4.54 -3.17
C SER A 152 -6.26 4.75 -3.20
N VAL A 153 -5.51 3.80 -3.78
CA VAL A 153 -4.05 3.90 -3.92
C VAL A 153 -3.65 5.07 -4.82
N LEU A 154 -4.27 5.20 -6.00
CA LEU A 154 -3.91 6.24 -6.96
C LEU A 154 -4.25 7.64 -6.46
N THR A 155 -5.30 7.80 -5.65
CA THR A 155 -5.63 9.09 -5.01
C THR A 155 -4.54 9.51 -4.02
N VAL A 156 -4.10 8.60 -3.15
CA VAL A 156 -2.99 8.86 -2.21
C VAL A 156 -1.68 9.13 -2.95
N LEU A 157 -1.41 8.40 -4.03
CA LEU A 157 -0.23 8.65 -4.86
C LEU A 157 -0.27 10.03 -5.51
N ALA A 158 -1.43 10.46 -6.04
CA ALA A 158 -1.57 11.79 -6.64
C ALA A 158 -1.32 12.92 -5.64
N ASP A 159 -1.83 12.76 -4.42
CA ASP A 159 -1.59 13.73 -3.33
C ASP A 159 -0.10 13.82 -3.00
N ARG A 160 0.58 12.67 -2.89
CA ARG A 160 1.98 12.60 -2.47
C ARG A 160 2.98 13.08 -3.54
N ILE A 161 2.74 12.77 -4.81
CA ILE A 161 3.61 13.22 -5.91
C ILE A 161 3.27 14.63 -6.41
N GLY A 162 2.12 15.14 -6.01
CA GLY A 162 1.58 16.42 -6.42
C GLY A 162 0.90 16.41 -7.79
N GLU A 163 0.07 17.43 -8.00
CA GLU A 163 -0.65 17.67 -9.24
C GLU A 163 0.22 17.74 -10.51
N PRO A 164 1.37 18.45 -10.56
CA PRO A 164 2.12 18.59 -11.80
C PRO A 164 2.70 17.27 -12.29
N LEU A 165 3.14 16.38 -11.37
CA LEU A 165 3.63 15.06 -11.76
C LEU A 165 2.47 14.14 -12.14
N THR A 166 1.35 14.23 -11.42
CA THR A 166 0.15 13.45 -11.73
C THR A 166 -0.38 13.78 -13.12
N ALA A 167 -0.43 15.05 -13.52
CA ALA A 167 -0.86 15.47 -14.85
C ALA A 167 0.05 14.89 -15.95
N ARG A 168 1.38 14.90 -15.75
CA ARG A 168 2.34 14.30 -16.70
C ARG A 168 2.16 12.79 -16.82
N VAL A 169 1.98 12.09 -15.70
CA VAL A 169 1.70 10.65 -15.70
C VAL A 169 0.39 10.36 -16.43
N LEU A 170 -0.65 11.15 -16.20
CA LEU A 170 -1.93 11.01 -16.91
C LEU A 170 -1.81 11.28 -18.41
N SER A 171 -0.95 12.20 -18.85
CA SER A 171 -0.71 12.46 -20.28
C SER A 171 -0.04 11.29 -21.01
N GLN A 172 0.71 10.43 -20.31
CA GLN A 172 1.31 9.21 -20.87
C GLN A 172 0.36 8.02 -20.86
N LEU A 173 -0.69 8.07 -20.04
CA LEU A 173 -1.64 6.97 -19.89
C LEU A 173 -2.81 7.10 -20.87
N PRO A 174 -3.42 5.98 -21.30
CA PRO A 174 -4.63 6.02 -22.10
C PRO A 174 -5.76 6.82 -21.43
N PRO A 175 -6.69 7.39 -22.21
CA PRO A 175 -7.82 8.13 -21.66
C PRO A 175 -8.65 7.26 -20.70
N GLY A 176 -9.18 7.87 -19.64
CA GLY A 176 -10.01 7.22 -18.62
C GLY A 176 -9.30 6.92 -17.29
N TYR A 177 -7.97 7.04 -17.22
CA TYR A 177 -7.24 6.91 -15.95
C TYR A 177 -7.55 8.03 -14.96
N ALA A 178 -7.89 9.24 -15.42
CA ALA A 178 -8.18 10.39 -14.56
C ALA A 178 -9.24 10.08 -13.47
N LEU A 179 -10.25 9.28 -13.80
CA LEU A 179 -11.28 8.84 -12.85
C LEU A 179 -10.73 7.95 -11.73
N LEU A 180 -9.71 7.15 -12.01
CA LEU A 180 -9.06 6.31 -11.01
C LEU A 180 -8.15 7.13 -10.08
N PHE A 181 -7.62 8.27 -10.53
CA PHE A 181 -6.86 9.19 -9.68
C PHE A 181 -7.76 10.11 -8.83
N GLY A 182 -9.07 9.87 -8.79
CA GLY A 182 -10.03 10.75 -8.10
C GLY A 182 -10.21 12.11 -8.78
N ARG A 183 -9.63 12.31 -9.96
CA ARG A 183 -9.67 13.56 -10.74
C ARG A 183 -10.78 13.48 -11.79
N ALA A 184 -12.03 13.54 -11.34
CA ALA A 184 -13.19 13.67 -12.25
C ALA A 184 -13.12 14.95 -13.10
N GLU A 185 -12.34 15.96 -12.67
CA GLU A 185 -12.25 17.29 -13.28
C GLU A 185 -11.23 17.40 -14.42
N LEU A 186 -10.35 16.40 -14.62
CA LEU A 186 -9.39 16.39 -15.75
C LEU A 186 -9.98 15.74 -17.01
N SER A 187 -11.29 15.90 -17.21
CA SER A 187 -11.87 15.83 -18.54
C SER A 187 -11.91 17.25 -19.09
N PRO A 188 -10.88 17.75 -19.82
CA PRO A 188 -11.18 18.76 -20.81
C PRO A 188 -12.11 18.09 -21.82
N THR A 189 -13.40 18.37 -21.68
CA THR A 189 -14.32 18.32 -22.81
C THR A 189 -13.69 19.15 -23.92
N ALA A 190 -13.38 18.47 -25.02
CA ALA A 190 -13.29 18.92 -26.41
C ALA A 190 -12.67 20.30 -26.69
#